data_AF-A0A1G7LMN6-F1
#
_entry.id   AF-A0A1G7LMN6-F1
#
_cell.length_a   1.000
_cell.length_b   1.000
_cell.length_c   1.000
_cell.angle_alpha   90.00
_cell.angle_beta   90.00
_cell.angle_gamma   90.00
#
_symmetry.space_group_name_H-M   'P 1'
#
loop_
_entity.id
_entity.type
_entity.pdbx_description
1 polymer ?
#
loop_
_entity_poly.entity_id
_entity_poly.type
_entity_poly.pdbx_seq_one_letter_code
_entity_poly.pdbx_strand_id
1 'polypeptide(L)'
;MGFFGDLKDDVVEFVRDPTDEQKILLTAALAIAVADRFLYFNDIPFVVRTTAAVGVGFIVMFLVSYLYTGQLVPPDGNVGDDEEPEEYVDELDP
;
A
#
# COMPACT_ATOMS: atom_id res chain seq x y z
N MET A 1 -22.98 -13.68 3.92
CA MET A 1 -24.09 -13.49 2.93
C MET A 1 -24.90 -12.25 3.26
N GLY A 2 -24.21 -11.13 3.41
CA GLY A 2 -24.80 -9.83 3.66
C GLY A 2 -23.64 -8.87 3.72
N PHE A 3 -23.64 -7.86 2.86
CA PHE A 3 -22.55 -6.90 2.64
C PHE A 3 -21.88 -6.39 3.93
N PHE A 4 -22.65 -6.21 5.01
CA PHE A 4 -22.13 -5.80 6.31
C PHE A 4 -21.39 -6.90 7.10
N GLY A 5 -21.75 -8.17 6.91
CA GLY A 5 -21.03 -9.31 7.46
C GLY A 5 -19.71 -9.50 6.75
N ASP A 6 -19.73 -9.46 5.41
CA ASP A 6 -18.55 -9.64 4.58
C ASP A 6 -17.53 -8.50 4.85
N LEU A 7 -17.97 -7.23 4.90
CA LEU A 7 -17.10 -6.10 5.26
C LEU A 7 -16.55 -6.15 6.69
N LYS A 8 -17.32 -6.70 7.65
CA LYS A 8 -16.82 -6.92 9.01
C LYS A 8 -15.75 -8.00 9.02
N ASP A 9 -15.96 -9.08 8.28
CA ASP A 9 -15.03 -10.20 8.21
C ASP A 9 -13.72 -9.75 7.53
N ASP A 10 -13.79 -8.95 6.47
CA ASP A 10 -12.61 -8.32 5.83
C ASP A 10 -11.80 -7.44 6.81
N VAL A 11 -12.49 -6.63 7.62
CA VAL A 11 -11.82 -5.79 8.64
C VAL A 11 -11.21 -6.65 9.75
N VAL A 12 -11.89 -7.72 10.16
CA VAL A 12 -11.38 -8.65 11.16
C VAL A 12 -10.15 -9.39 10.65
N GLU A 13 -10.16 -9.78 9.38
CA GLU A 13 -9.05 -10.40 8.68
C GLU A 13 -7.86 -9.44 8.57
N PHE A 14 -8.06 -8.23 8.07
CA PHE A 14 -7.03 -7.18 8.01
C PHE A 14 -6.35 -6.91 9.37
N VAL A 15 -7.11 -7.01 10.48
CA VAL A 15 -6.55 -6.79 11.82
C VAL A 15 -5.82 -8.03 12.36
N ARG A 16 -6.24 -9.24 12.00
CA ARG A 16 -5.72 -10.49 12.59
C ARG A 16 -4.65 -11.15 11.76
N ASP A 17 -4.78 -11.10 10.45
CA ASP A 17 -3.88 -11.73 9.49
C ASP A 17 -3.90 -10.93 8.16
N PRO A 18 -3.33 -9.71 8.15
CA PRO A 18 -3.31 -8.89 6.94
C PRO A 18 -2.44 -9.53 5.85
N THR A 19 -2.85 -9.33 4.58
CA THR A 19 -2.02 -9.74 3.45
C THR A 19 -0.74 -8.92 3.33
N ASP A 20 0.24 -9.41 2.58
CA ASP A 20 1.50 -8.69 2.40
C ASP A 20 1.31 -7.35 1.67
N GLU A 21 0.45 -7.32 0.65
CA GLU A 21 -0.01 -6.08 0.02
C GLU A 21 -0.57 -5.09 1.05
N GLN A 22 -1.53 -5.54 1.87
CA GLN A 22 -2.17 -4.70 2.89
C GLN A 22 -1.18 -4.16 3.91
N LYS A 23 -0.19 -4.95 4.32
CA LYS A 23 0.90 -4.49 5.22
C LYS A 23 1.72 -3.37 4.57
N ILE A 24 2.07 -3.53 3.29
CA ILE A 24 2.87 -2.55 2.55
C ILE A 24 2.07 -1.25 2.36
N LEU A 25 0.81 -1.35 1.93
CA LEU A 25 -0.07 -0.20 1.73
C LEU A 25 -0.37 0.54 3.04
N LEU A 26 -0.60 -0.19 4.14
CA LEU A 26 -0.77 0.41 5.46
C LEU A 26 0.49 1.16 5.89
N THR A 27 1.67 0.58 5.66
CA THR A 27 2.95 1.21 5.98
C THR A 27 3.17 2.49 5.14
N ALA A 28 2.83 2.45 3.86
CA ALA A 28 2.89 3.62 2.98
C ALA A 28 1.92 4.73 3.44
N ALA A 29 0.69 4.38 3.80
CA ALA A 29 -0.30 5.34 4.32
C ALA A 29 0.18 5.99 5.63
N LEU A 30 0.77 5.21 6.54
CA LEU A 30 1.37 5.73 7.77
C LEU A 30 2.54 6.66 7.48
N ALA A 31 3.39 6.32 6.50
CA ALA A 31 4.50 7.18 6.09
C ALA A 31 4.02 8.53 5.53
N ILE A 32 2.94 8.54 4.73
CA ILE A 32 2.31 9.77 4.23
C ILE A 32 1.84 10.63 5.40
N ALA A 33 1.14 10.05 6.37
CA ALA A 33 0.62 10.78 7.54
C ALA A 33 1.75 11.39 8.39
N VAL A 34 2.83 10.62 8.62
CA VAL A 34 4.01 11.09 9.35
C VAL A 34 4.72 12.20 8.56
N ALA A 35 4.90 12.04 7.25
CA ALA A 35 5.53 13.03 6.39
C ALA A 35 4.74 14.33 6.31
N ASP A 36 3.41 14.25 6.12
CA ASP A 36 2.53 15.43 6.15
C ASP A 36 2.66 16.16 7.48
N ARG A 37 2.65 15.42 8.60
CA ARG A 37 2.75 16.05 9.92
C ARG A 37 4.13 16.67 10.17
N PHE A 38 5.20 16.03 9.73
CA PHE A 38 6.54 16.58 9.80
C PHE A 38 6.65 17.89 9.01
N LEU A 39 6.20 17.90 7.76
CA LEU A 39 6.24 19.09 6.90
C LEU A 39 5.32 20.21 7.39
N TYR A 40 4.18 19.87 8.02
CA TYR A 40 3.32 20.83 8.70
C TYR A 40 4.07 21.59 9.79
N PHE A 41 4.90 20.91 10.58
CA PHE A 41 5.72 21.54 11.62
C PHE A 41 6.89 22.38 11.07
N ASN A 42 7.14 22.32 9.77
CA ASN A 42 8.16 23.11 9.08
C ASN A 42 7.54 24.23 8.21
N ASP A 43 6.28 24.61 8.50
CA ASP A 43 5.56 25.71 7.82
C ASP A 43 5.48 25.59 6.29
N ILE A 44 5.53 24.35 5.76
CA ILE A 44 5.44 24.10 4.32
C ILE A 44 3.99 24.33 3.83
N PRO A 45 3.79 25.05 2.71
CA PRO A 45 2.47 25.28 2.14
C PRO A 45 1.72 23.98 1.82
N PHE A 46 0.40 23.99 2.00
CA PHE A 46 -0.45 22.79 1.89
C PHE A 46 -0.22 21.99 0.60
N VAL A 47 -0.21 22.63 -0.57
CA VAL A 47 -0.07 21.93 -1.86
C VAL A 47 1.30 21.23 -1.97
N VAL A 48 2.38 21.91 -1.60
CA VAL A 48 3.74 21.35 -1.63
C VAL A 48 3.85 20.21 -0.63
N ARG A 49 3.25 20.41 0.55
CA ARG A 49 3.25 19.45 1.64
C ARG A 49 2.58 18.14 1.25
N THR A 50 1.35 18.21 0.73
CA THR A 50 0.58 17.01 0.38
C THR A 50 1.22 16.25 -0.77
N THR A 51 1.70 16.95 -1.80
CA THR A 51 2.44 16.31 -2.90
C THR A 51 3.73 15.64 -2.41
N ALA A 52 4.51 16.32 -1.57
CA ALA A 52 5.73 15.74 -1.01
C ALA A 52 5.43 14.53 -0.10
N ALA A 53 4.41 14.61 0.74
CA ALA A 53 3.99 13.51 1.61
C ALA A 53 3.56 12.27 0.81
N VAL A 54 2.77 12.45 -0.26
CA VAL A 54 2.42 11.35 -1.18
C VAL A 54 3.68 10.77 -1.83
N GLY A 55 4.61 11.62 -2.27
CA GLY A 55 5.89 11.17 -2.82
C GLY A 55 6.72 10.34 -1.84
N VAL A 56 6.77 10.74 -0.56
CA VAL A 56 7.39 9.93 0.51
C VAL A 56 6.68 8.59 0.68
N GLY A 57 5.35 8.58 0.61
CA GLY A 57 4.54 7.35 0.62
C GLY A 57 4.98 6.36 -0.46
N PHE A 58 5.13 6.81 -1.71
CA PHE A 58 5.61 5.97 -2.81
C PHE A 58 7.03 5.43 -2.59
N ILE A 59 7.95 6.28 -2.12
CA ILE A 59 9.32 5.84 -1.84
C ILE A 59 9.32 4.76 -0.76
N VAL A 60 8.58 4.97 0.33
CA VAL A 60 8.48 4.01 1.42
C VAL A 60 7.81 2.72 0.95
N MET A 61 6.74 2.81 0.15
CA MET A 61 6.07 1.66 -0.43
C MET A 61 7.03 0.77 -1.20
N PHE A 62 7.82 1.34 -2.12
CA PHE A 62 8.78 0.57 -2.91
C PHE A 62 9.90 -0.06 -2.05
N LEU A 63 10.39 0.68 -1.05
CA LEU A 63 11.42 0.18 -0.14
C LEU A 63 10.90 -0.97 0.73
N VAL A 64 9.71 -0.81 1.31
CA VAL A 64 9.10 -1.82 2.18
C VAL A 64 8.72 -3.05 1.38
N SER A 65 8.15 -2.88 0.19
CA SER A 65 7.90 -3.99 -0.74
C SER A 65 9.18 -4.75 -1.02
N TYR A 66 10.25 -4.06 -1.44
CA TYR A 66 11.51 -4.72 -1.76
C TYR A 66 12.11 -5.49 -0.58
N LEU A 67 12.04 -4.92 0.63
CA LEU A 67 12.58 -5.56 1.83
C LEU A 67 11.74 -6.76 2.29
N TYR A 68 10.43 -6.74 2.06
CA TYR A 68 9.51 -7.74 2.55
C TYR A 68 9.30 -8.88 1.54
N THR A 69 9.24 -8.56 0.25
CA THR A 69 8.87 -9.49 -0.84
C THR A 69 10.00 -9.76 -1.82
N GLY A 70 11.06 -8.95 -1.80
CA GLY A 70 12.12 -8.96 -2.82
C GLY A 70 11.75 -8.26 -4.13
N GLN A 71 10.51 -7.76 -4.26
CA GLN A 71 10.01 -7.06 -5.44
C GLN A 71 9.79 -5.58 -5.14
N LEU A 72 10.12 -4.70 -6.09
CA LEU A 72 9.95 -3.26 -5.89
C LEU A 72 8.47 -2.87 -5.82
N VAL A 73 7.60 -3.54 -6.58
CA VAL A 73 6.17 -3.27 -6.59
C VAL A 73 5.48 -4.19 -5.58
N PRO A 74 4.51 -3.69 -4.79
CA PRO A 74 3.72 -4.54 -3.91
C PRO A 74 3.10 -5.71 -4.69
N PRO A 75 3.13 -6.93 -4.15
CA PRO A 75 2.44 -8.06 -4.75
C PRO A 75 0.93 -7.85 -4.66
N ASP A 76 0.18 -8.55 -5.51
CA ASP A 76 -1.26 -8.71 -5.35
C ASP A 76 -1.46 -9.84 -4.32
N GLY A 77 -1.92 -9.52 -3.09
CA GLY A 77 -2.03 -10.51 -2.01
C GLY A 77 -0.72 -10.86 -1.27
N ASN A 78 -0.48 -12.16 -1.01
CA ASN A 78 0.69 -12.64 -0.25
C ASN A 78 1.81 -13.14 -1.15
N VAL A 79 3.05 -13.04 -0.66
CA VAL A 79 4.19 -13.61 -1.37
C VAL A 79 4.17 -15.13 -1.25
N GLY A 80 3.99 -15.81 -2.40
CA GLY A 80 4.04 -17.27 -2.47
C GLY A 80 2.68 -17.97 -2.34
N ASP A 81 1.58 -17.23 -2.39
CA ASP A 81 0.30 -17.84 -2.79
C ASP A 81 0.41 -18.24 -4.28
N ASP A 82 0.00 -19.48 -4.60
CA ASP A 82 0.05 -20.08 -5.96
C ASP A 82 -0.98 -19.46 -6.93
N GLU A 83 -1.58 -18.33 -6.56
CA GLU A 83 -2.28 -17.47 -7.50
C GLU A 83 -1.20 -16.81 -8.35
N GLU A 84 -0.88 -17.42 -9.49
CA GLU A 84 0.03 -16.83 -10.48
C GLU A 84 -0.33 -15.35 -10.61
N PRO A 85 0.65 -14.43 -10.53
CA PRO A 85 0.37 -13.02 -10.71
C PRO A 85 -0.35 -12.92 -12.05
N GLU A 86 -1.62 -12.50 -12.05
CA GLU A 86 -2.42 -12.33 -13.27
C GLU A 86 -1.53 -11.55 -14.24
N GLU A 87 -0.96 -12.28 -15.21
CA GLU A 87 0.03 -11.72 -16.12
C GLU A 87 -0.71 -10.57 -16.79
N TYR A 88 -0.14 -9.38 -16.71
CA TYR A 88 -0.75 -8.19 -17.27
C TYR A 88 -0.92 -8.45 -18.77
N VAL A 89 -2.12 -8.88 -19.18
CA VAL A 89 -2.43 -9.15 -20.58
C VAL A 89 -2.45 -7.79 -21.24
N ASP A 90 -1.39 -7.46 -21.96
CA ASP A 90 -1.33 -6.24 -22.75
C ASP A 90 -2.44 -6.33 -23.81
N GLU A 91 -3.54 -5.61 -23.60
CA GLU A 91 -4.66 -5.52 -24.55
C GLU A 91 -4.25 -4.91 -25.91
N LEU A 92 -2.99 -4.48 -26.05
CA LEU A 92 -2.38 -3.94 -27.27
C LEU A 92 -1.42 -4.91 -27.98
N ASP A 93 -1.20 -6.13 -27.48
CA ASP A 93 -0.42 -7.16 -28.20
C ASP A 93 -1.37 -7.94 -29.16
N PRO A 94 -1.18 -7.85 -30.49
CA PRO A 94 -2.11 -8.40 -31.49
C PRO A 94 -2.06 -9.93 -31.69
#